data_AF-A0A8T4B8L7-F1
#
_entry.id   AF-A0A8T4B8L7-F1
#
_cell.length_a   1.000
_cell.length_b   1.000
_cell.length_c   1.000
_cell.angle_alpha   90.00
_cell.angle_beta   90.00
_cell.angle_gamma   90.00
#
_symmetry.space_group_name_H-M   'P 1'
#
loop_
_entity.id
_entity.type
_entity.pdbx_description
1 polymer ?
#
loop_
_entity_poly.entity_id
_entity_poly.type
_entity_poly.pdbx_seq_one_letter_code
_entity_poly.pdbx_strand_id
1 'polypeptide(L)'
;MVKKWTYPVLFVLVLSMCSSLVLAYEGNEVSCETQGTSTNDREGCLDSDGDGWSDPDGVWNESMGADAFPNNASEHRDLDGDGLGDLEDPDMDGDMALDETDVWPEDPIIWSDTDGDGYADQGFHKLSDNCPFIYGKSRIRLLGCSDIDGDFMPDEYDDDADGDGIRNELERSASSGTILYDPFNPNSTPLDTDEDTIPDVLDKDNDNDGWPDVIEIDRGSDRFNDDENPFNMYLGLNTGIFYTGGISSTSFSMDYDPDHTEISISFVSEIVFEELVIPLLLVPIYFALYFSRRSEYRRCLQSVESATTLAEMNELETIVNTLVKDRKIRVYHGLVLRNAIEAMENKLRANSGEEE
;
A
#
# COMPACT_ATOMS: atom_id res chain seq x y z
N MET A 1 -12.79 -4.69 48.66
CA MET A 1 -12.35 -5.62 49.72
C MET A 1 -11.28 -4.93 50.56
N VAL A 2 -11.63 -4.58 51.79
CA VAL A 2 -10.76 -3.87 52.74
C VAL A 2 -10.26 -4.91 53.74
N LYS A 3 -8.95 -5.13 53.85
CA LYS A 3 -8.37 -5.83 54.99
C LYS A 3 -7.57 -4.84 55.84
N LYS A 4 -8.27 -4.31 56.86
CA LYS A 4 -7.68 -3.73 58.06
C LYS A 4 -7.13 -4.88 58.91
N TRP A 5 -5.91 -4.76 59.38
CA TRP A 5 -5.44 -5.42 60.60
C TRP A 5 -4.90 -4.36 61.54
N THR A 6 -5.26 -4.49 62.81
CA THR A 6 -5.08 -3.48 63.84
C THR A 6 -4.30 -4.03 65.04
N TYR A 7 -3.41 -3.17 65.56
CA TYR A 7 -2.85 -3.06 66.93
C TYR A 7 -1.68 -3.98 67.37
N PRO A 8 -0.82 -3.57 68.34
CA PRO A 8 -0.70 -2.27 69.01
C PRO A 8 0.73 -1.67 69.07
N VAL A 9 0.72 -0.41 69.46
CA VAL A 9 1.79 0.43 70.01
C VAL A 9 2.68 -0.31 71.02
N LEU A 10 4.00 -0.29 70.81
CA LEU A 10 4.97 -0.30 71.90
C LEU A 10 5.98 0.83 71.64
N PHE A 11 5.86 1.89 72.43
CA PHE A 11 6.69 3.07 72.41
C PHE A 11 7.86 2.83 73.36
N VAL A 12 9.10 2.75 72.88
CA VAL A 12 10.30 2.99 73.69
C VAL A 12 11.30 3.83 72.88
N LEU A 13 11.75 4.87 73.57
CA LEU A 13 12.58 5.98 73.13
C LEU A 13 13.97 5.60 72.57
N VAL A 14 14.32 6.30 71.48
CA VAL A 14 15.48 7.22 71.31
C VAL A 14 16.83 6.76 71.88
N LEU A 15 17.84 6.55 71.01
CA LEU A 15 18.94 7.52 70.79
C LEU A 15 20.01 6.95 69.85
N SER A 16 20.46 7.83 68.95
CA SER A 16 21.85 7.97 68.52
C SER A 16 22.40 7.06 67.42
N MET A 17 23.03 7.75 66.47
CA MET A 17 24.00 7.26 65.49
C MET A 17 23.42 6.56 64.26
N CYS A 18 22.64 7.32 63.48
CA CYS A 18 22.70 7.17 62.03
C CYS A 18 23.88 8.03 61.55
N SER A 19 25.11 7.55 61.77
CA SER A 19 26.23 7.99 60.95
C SER A 19 25.97 7.35 59.59
N SER A 20 25.54 8.17 58.64
CA SER A 20 25.52 7.82 57.23
C SER A 20 26.87 7.20 56.92
N LEU A 21 26.91 5.89 56.71
CA LEU A 21 27.95 5.28 55.89
C LEU A 21 27.70 5.85 54.50
N VAL A 22 28.27 7.02 54.24
CA VAL A 22 28.76 7.32 52.90
C VAL A 22 29.85 6.27 52.72
N LEU A 23 29.50 5.18 52.04
CA LEU A 23 30.52 4.45 51.30
C LEU A 23 31.04 5.49 50.31
N ALA A 24 32.12 6.17 50.68
CA ALA A 24 33.01 6.70 49.68
C ALA A 24 33.39 5.47 48.87
N TYR A 25 32.80 5.36 47.68
CA TYR A 25 33.45 4.68 46.58
C TYR A 25 34.85 5.28 46.55
N GLU A 26 35.86 4.50 46.92
CA GLU A 26 37.25 4.83 46.62
C GLU A 26 37.27 5.07 45.12
N GLY A 27 37.23 6.35 44.75
CA GLY A 27 37.53 6.77 43.41
C GLY A 27 38.91 6.20 43.12
N ASN A 28 38.98 5.44 42.03
CA ASN A 28 40.18 5.01 41.33
C ASN A 28 41.45 5.72 41.86
N GLU A 29 42.12 5.14 42.87
CA GLU A 29 43.40 5.69 43.32
C GLU A 29 44.34 5.51 42.14
N VAL A 30 44.67 6.63 41.49
CA VAL A 30 45.67 6.69 40.44
C VAL A 30 46.99 6.23 41.07
N SER A 31 47.41 5.00 40.77
CA SER A 31 48.63 4.43 41.32
C SER A 31 49.84 4.89 40.49
N CYS A 32 50.41 6.03 40.84
CA CYS A 32 51.75 6.37 40.37
C CYS A 32 52.79 6.11 41.44
N GLU A 33 54.00 5.74 41.01
CA GLU A 33 55.12 5.51 41.92
C GLU A 33 55.54 6.79 42.66
N THR A 34 55.34 7.95 42.03
CA THR A 34 55.71 9.26 42.55
C THR A 34 54.54 10.24 42.40
N GLN A 35 54.18 10.91 43.50
CA GLN A 35 53.19 12.00 43.49
C GLN A 35 53.78 13.28 42.88
N GLY A 36 52.98 14.02 42.13
CA GLY A 36 53.39 15.25 41.45
C GLY A 36 52.22 16.14 41.05
N THR A 37 52.34 16.80 39.89
CA THR A 37 51.48 17.91 39.46
C THR A 37 50.71 17.67 38.16
N SER A 38 50.79 16.48 37.55
CA SER A 38 50.04 16.15 36.32
C SER A 38 48.53 16.38 36.49
N THR A 39 47.86 16.74 35.39
CA THR A 39 46.44 17.09 35.36
C THR A 39 45.65 16.49 34.19
N ASN A 40 46.29 16.06 33.10
CA ASN A 40 45.61 15.67 31.85
C ASN A 40 45.30 14.17 31.77
N ASP A 41 46.16 13.31 32.31
CA ASP A 41 46.02 11.86 32.32
C ASP A 41 45.81 11.33 33.76
N ARG A 42 46.91 11.00 34.45
CA ARG A 42 46.95 10.46 35.79
C ARG A 42 47.11 11.62 36.75
N GLU A 43 46.00 12.23 37.16
CA GLU A 43 46.03 13.41 38.05
C GLU A 43 46.86 13.19 39.33
N GLY A 44 47.77 14.12 39.62
CA GLY A 44 48.58 14.13 40.85
C GLY A 44 49.82 13.24 40.83
N CYS A 45 50.28 12.84 39.65
CA CYS A 45 51.49 12.06 39.42
C CYS A 45 52.67 12.94 39.01
N LEU A 46 53.88 12.38 39.04
CA LEU A 46 55.09 13.09 38.61
C LEU A 46 54.90 13.61 37.17
N ASP A 47 55.22 14.88 37.00
CA ASP A 47 55.16 15.65 35.77
C ASP A 47 56.40 16.54 35.84
N SER A 48 57.43 16.13 35.11
CA SER A 48 58.79 16.65 35.28
C SER A 48 59.00 18.00 34.60
N ASP A 49 58.26 18.30 33.55
CA ASP A 49 58.39 19.54 32.77
C ASP A 49 57.19 20.50 32.88
N GLY A 50 56.09 20.04 33.49
CA GLY A 50 54.95 20.84 33.89
C GLY A 50 53.94 21.08 32.78
N ASP A 51 53.88 20.23 31.77
CA ASP A 51 52.92 20.31 30.66
C ASP A 51 51.53 19.73 31.00
N GLY A 52 51.45 19.06 32.15
CA GLY A 52 50.25 18.47 32.71
C GLY A 52 50.06 16.99 32.39
N TRP A 53 50.92 16.34 31.62
CA TRP A 53 50.93 14.89 31.41
C TRP A 53 51.90 14.21 32.39
N SER A 54 51.62 12.96 32.77
CA SER A 54 52.42 12.26 33.77
C SER A 54 53.61 11.51 33.17
N ASP A 55 54.79 11.65 33.78
CA ASP A 55 55.99 10.88 33.45
C ASP A 55 55.70 9.36 33.44
N PRO A 56 56.38 8.59 32.56
CA PRO A 56 56.24 7.15 32.53
C PRO A 56 56.86 6.52 33.78
N ASP A 57 56.22 5.48 34.30
CA ASP A 57 56.71 4.68 35.42
C ASP A 57 56.64 3.17 35.11
N GLY A 58 56.93 2.33 36.12
CA GLY A 58 56.93 0.87 35.94
C GLY A 58 55.56 0.25 35.61
N VAL A 59 54.47 1.01 35.71
CA VAL A 59 53.08 0.55 35.54
C VAL A 59 52.38 1.25 34.38
N TRP A 60 52.71 2.51 34.10
CA TRP A 60 52.14 3.34 33.05
C TRP A 60 53.27 3.87 32.17
N ASN A 61 53.32 3.39 30.93
CA ASN A 61 54.33 3.75 29.96
C ASN A 61 53.72 4.51 28.78
N GLU A 62 54.55 4.90 27.83
CA GLU A 62 54.21 5.70 26.64
C GLU A 62 53.04 5.09 25.86
N SER A 63 53.06 3.77 25.63
CA SER A 63 51.97 3.07 24.92
C SER A 63 50.65 2.99 25.67
N MET A 64 50.62 3.39 26.95
CA MET A 64 49.41 3.54 27.75
C MET A 64 48.95 5.00 27.84
N GLY A 65 49.72 5.95 27.32
CA GLY A 65 49.43 7.39 27.34
C GLY A 65 50.18 8.16 28.43
N ALA A 66 51.30 7.63 28.93
CA ALA A 66 52.26 8.43 29.69
C ALA A 66 52.94 9.47 28.78
N ASP A 67 53.47 10.53 29.36
CA ASP A 67 54.26 11.52 28.64
C ASP A 67 55.49 10.87 27.97
N ALA A 68 55.54 10.90 26.64
CA ALA A 68 56.65 10.39 25.86
C ALA A 68 57.91 11.27 25.95
N PHE A 69 57.77 12.53 26.34
CA PHE A 69 58.87 13.48 26.44
C PHE A 69 58.94 14.19 27.81
N PRO A 70 59.26 13.48 28.93
CA PRO A 70 59.23 14.00 30.31
C PRO A 70 60.12 15.21 30.64
N ASN A 71 60.85 15.76 29.67
CA ASN A 71 61.71 16.93 29.86
C ASN A 71 61.45 18.01 28.80
N ASN A 72 60.41 17.87 27.99
CA ASN A 72 60.04 18.79 26.93
C ASN A 72 58.54 19.14 27.03
N ALA A 73 58.23 20.19 27.79
CA ALA A 73 56.85 20.61 28.01
C ALA A 73 56.07 21.09 26.77
N SER A 74 56.66 21.01 25.58
CA SER A 74 55.99 21.31 24.32
C SER A 74 55.42 20.06 23.66
N GLU A 75 55.91 18.86 23.98
CA GLU A 75 55.52 17.59 23.37
C GLU A 75 55.16 16.59 24.46
N HIS A 76 54.19 15.72 24.21
CA HIS A 76 53.82 14.69 25.19
C HIS A 76 53.44 13.34 24.58
N ARG A 77 53.39 13.25 23.25
CA ARG A 77 52.86 12.12 22.50
C ARG A 77 53.80 11.78 21.35
N ASP A 78 54.00 10.48 21.14
CA ASP A 78 54.80 9.86 20.08
C ASP A 78 53.98 8.63 19.61
N LEU A 79 53.18 8.83 18.57
CA LEU A 79 52.15 7.88 18.14
C LEU A 79 52.75 6.64 17.43
N ASP A 80 53.80 6.83 16.64
CA ASP A 80 54.47 5.75 15.90
C ASP A 80 55.69 5.15 16.66
N GLY A 81 56.18 5.85 17.67
CA GLY A 81 57.28 5.42 18.54
C GLY A 81 58.66 5.59 17.91
N ASP A 82 58.84 6.49 16.95
CA ASP A 82 60.12 6.75 16.28
C ASP A 82 61.06 7.67 17.10
N GLY A 83 60.53 8.29 18.15
CA GLY A 83 61.23 9.20 19.05
C GLY A 83 61.14 10.69 18.68
N LEU A 84 60.37 11.05 17.66
CA LEU A 84 59.91 12.41 17.37
C LEU A 84 58.53 12.62 18.04
N GLY A 85 58.29 13.84 18.51
CA GLY A 85 57.00 14.18 19.12
C GLY A 85 56.00 14.55 18.04
N ASP A 86 54.76 14.13 18.20
CA ASP A 86 53.67 14.33 17.24
C ASP A 86 53.47 15.77 16.74
N LEU A 87 53.85 16.83 17.48
CA LEU A 87 53.71 18.20 16.96
C LEU A 87 54.88 18.62 16.06
N GLU A 88 56.04 17.95 16.15
CA GLU A 88 57.21 18.17 15.28
C GLU A 88 57.39 17.08 14.22
N ASP A 89 56.70 15.95 14.35
CA ASP A 89 56.72 14.85 13.38
C ASP A 89 55.92 15.18 12.12
N PRO A 90 56.51 15.07 10.90
CA PRO A 90 55.76 15.21 9.65
C PRO A 90 54.90 14.00 9.25
N ASP A 91 55.05 12.84 9.89
CA ASP A 91 54.38 11.55 9.60
C ASP A 91 54.05 10.87 10.94
N MET A 92 53.07 11.42 11.65
CA MET A 92 52.90 11.12 13.08
C MET A 92 52.45 9.69 13.38
N ASP A 93 51.83 8.98 12.44
CA ASP A 93 51.44 7.58 12.61
C ASP A 93 52.40 6.58 11.93
N GLY A 94 53.40 7.07 11.22
CA GLY A 94 54.51 6.29 10.68
C GLY A 94 54.12 5.41 9.49
N ASP A 95 53.06 5.76 8.76
CA ASP A 95 52.55 4.98 7.64
C ASP A 95 53.20 5.37 6.28
N MET A 96 54.10 6.35 6.30
CA MET A 96 54.83 6.94 5.17
C MET A 96 54.04 7.98 4.36
N ALA A 97 52.83 8.31 4.75
CA ALA A 97 52.11 9.48 4.27
C ALA A 97 52.36 10.67 5.20
N LEU A 98 52.61 11.85 4.63
CA LEU A 98 52.83 13.03 5.45
C LEU A 98 51.50 13.57 5.96
N ASP A 99 51.45 14.03 7.20
CA ASP A 99 50.26 14.61 7.85
C ASP A 99 49.57 15.71 7.01
N GLU A 100 50.35 16.45 6.21
CA GLU A 100 49.82 17.51 5.33
C GLU A 100 48.98 16.99 4.16
N THR A 101 49.15 15.72 3.81
CA THR A 101 48.45 15.02 2.72
C THR A 101 47.62 13.85 3.17
N ASP A 102 47.85 13.37 4.38
CA ASP A 102 47.12 12.28 4.99
C ASP A 102 45.71 12.76 5.40
N VAL A 103 44.69 12.01 4.99
CA VAL A 103 43.29 12.28 5.34
C VAL A 103 42.97 11.81 6.78
N TRP A 104 43.69 10.83 7.28
CA TRP A 104 43.63 10.28 8.64
C TRP A 104 45.01 10.19 9.31
N PRO A 105 45.65 11.31 9.67
CA PRO A 105 47.02 11.33 10.23
C PRO A 105 47.25 10.56 11.54
N GLU A 106 46.20 10.03 12.18
CA GLU A 106 46.32 9.28 13.45
C GLU A 106 46.07 7.76 13.26
N ASP A 107 45.86 7.27 12.02
CA ASP A 107 45.51 5.88 11.74
C ASP A 107 46.45 5.27 10.68
N PRO A 108 47.45 4.47 11.11
CA PRO A 108 48.54 4.02 10.24
C PRO A 108 48.14 2.95 9.20
N ILE A 109 46.84 2.72 9.02
CA ILE A 109 46.28 1.77 8.06
C ILE A 109 45.65 2.50 6.87
N ILE A 110 45.23 3.76 7.05
CA ILE A 110 44.43 4.51 6.08
C ILE A 110 44.99 5.92 5.91
N TRP A 111 45.26 6.34 4.68
CA TRP A 111 45.89 7.64 4.42
C TRP A 111 45.24 8.45 3.30
N SER A 112 44.43 7.82 2.44
CA SER A 112 43.88 8.48 1.24
C SER A 112 42.41 8.23 1.01
N ASP A 113 41.73 9.29 0.53
CA ASP A 113 40.33 9.33 0.11
C ASP A 113 40.29 10.01 -1.27
N THR A 114 40.37 9.20 -2.33
CA THR A 114 40.60 9.74 -3.68
C THR A 114 39.39 10.48 -4.23
N ASP A 115 38.17 10.05 -3.90
CA ASP A 115 36.92 10.65 -4.39
C ASP A 115 36.23 11.57 -3.36
N GLY A 116 36.74 11.63 -2.13
CA GLY A 116 36.35 12.59 -1.11
C GLY A 116 35.03 12.25 -0.43
N ASP A 117 34.70 10.96 -0.35
CA ASP A 117 33.43 10.47 0.15
C ASP A 117 33.44 10.15 1.66
N GLY A 118 34.64 10.16 2.25
CA GLY A 118 34.90 9.90 3.67
C GLY A 118 35.25 8.45 3.99
N TYR A 119 35.46 7.60 2.99
CA TYR A 119 35.99 6.24 3.12
C TYR A 119 37.39 6.16 2.52
N ALA A 120 38.21 5.28 3.11
CA ALA A 120 39.62 5.18 2.77
C ALA A 120 39.86 4.23 1.60
N ASP A 121 40.71 4.60 0.66
CA ASP A 121 41.07 3.79 -0.50
C ASP A 121 41.73 2.45 -0.09
N GLN A 122 42.37 2.44 1.09
CA GLN A 122 43.07 1.28 1.64
C GLN A 122 42.09 0.23 2.14
N GLY A 123 42.42 -1.05 1.91
CA GLY A 123 41.64 -2.19 2.39
C GLY A 123 41.95 -2.61 3.83
N PHE A 124 41.13 -3.52 4.38
CA PHE A 124 41.30 -4.15 5.70
C PHE A 124 41.11 -3.23 6.92
N HIS A 125 40.50 -2.06 6.72
CA HIS A 125 40.07 -1.16 7.78
C HIS A 125 38.53 -1.08 7.84
N LYS A 126 37.99 -0.59 8.96
CA LYS A 126 36.54 -0.43 9.15
C LYS A 126 35.95 0.66 8.26
N LEU A 127 36.79 1.61 7.83
CA LEU A 127 36.45 2.71 6.92
C LEU A 127 36.93 2.43 5.49
N SER A 128 37.38 1.20 5.19
CA SER A 128 37.81 0.86 3.83
C SER A 128 36.66 0.99 2.84
N ASP A 129 36.92 1.76 1.81
CA ASP A 129 36.04 1.96 0.68
C ASP A 129 36.01 0.71 -0.21
N ASN A 130 34.81 0.36 -0.68
CA ASN A 130 34.58 -0.66 -1.68
C ASN A 130 34.53 -0.10 -3.11
N CYS A 131 34.41 1.21 -3.27
CA CYS A 131 34.43 1.94 -4.53
C CYS A 131 35.40 3.15 -4.54
N PRO A 132 36.74 2.97 -4.36
CA PRO A 132 37.75 4.05 -4.15
C PRO A 132 37.88 5.17 -5.19
N PHE A 133 37.12 5.11 -6.28
CA PHE A 133 37.18 6.08 -7.37
C PHE A 133 35.79 6.57 -7.77
N ILE A 134 34.74 6.21 -7.03
CA ILE A 134 33.35 6.54 -7.30
C ILE A 134 32.74 7.00 -5.98
N TYR A 135 32.67 8.32 -5.84
CA TYR A 135 32.08 8.96 -4.67
C TYR A 135 30.74 8.32 -4.29
N GLY A 136 30.65 7.89 -3.04
CA GLY A 136 29.52 7.16 -2.52
C GLY A 136 29.23 7.43 -1.05
N LYS A 137 28.03 7.08 -0.58
CA LYS A 137 27.66 7.24 0.84
C LYS A 137 27.03 6.01 1.47
N SER A 138 26.98 4.92 0.73
CA SER A 138 26.49 3.63 1.19
C SER A 138 27.16 3.19 2.49
N ARG A 139 26.38 2.54 3.36
CA ARG A 139 26.80 2.11 4.71
C ARG A 139 26.33 0.72 5.11
N ILE A 140 25.26 0.22 4.47
CA ILE A 140 24.68 -1.09 4.80
C ILE A 140 25.55 -2.23 4.25
N ARG A 141 26.04 -2.05 3.02
CA ARG A 141 26.91 -2.96 2.29
C ARG A 141 27.70 -2.13 1.28
N LEU A 142 28.88 -2.64 0.91
CA LEU A 142 29.81 -1.97 0.00
C LEU A 142 30.00 -0.49 0.41
N LEU A 143 30.73 -0.23 1.49
CA LEU A 143 30.98 1.12 2.02
C LEU A 143 31.59 2.02 0.94
N GLY A 144 31.21 3.29 0.89
CA GLY A 144 31.76 4.29 -0.06
C GLY A 144 31.37 4.10 -1.53
N CYS A 145 30.33 3.31 -1.77
CA CYS A 145 29.75 3.17 -3.11
C CYS A 145 28.55 4.11 -3.32
N SER A 146 28.26 4.38 -4.60
CA SER A 146 27.15 5.22 -5.04
C SER A 146 25.83 4.82 -4.36
N ASP A 147 25.12 5.82 -3.87
CA ASP A 147 23.90 5.77 -3.04
C ASP A 147 23.11 7.03 -3.40
N ILE A 148 22.33 6.94 -4.47
CA ILE A 148 21.71 8.09 -5.15
C ILE A 148 20.58 8.68 -4.31
N ASP A 149 19.77 7.85 -3.67
CA ASP A 149 18.63 8.26 -2.87
C ASP A 149 18.98 8.56 -1.40
N GLY A 150 20.15 8.10 -0.94
CA GLY A 150 20.69 8.36 0.39
C GLY A 150 20.11 7.47 1.47
N ASP A 151 19.59 6.29 1.14
CA ASP A 151 19.05 5.31 2.10
C ASP A 151 20.15 4.44 2.75
N PHE A 152 21.40 4.61 2.32
CA PHE A 152 22.62 3.89 2.72
C PHE A 152 22.81 2.51 2.07
N MET A 153 21.94 2.09 1.18
CA MET A 153 22.13 0.96 0.28
C MET A 153 22.95 1.43 -0.94
N PRO A 154 23.93 0.66 -1.41
CA PRO A 154 24.60 0.99 -2.66
C PRO A 154 23.68 0.69 -3.85
N ASP A 155 23.67 1.55 -4.86
CA ASP A 155 22.80 1.46 -6.05
C ASP A 155 22.84 0.10 -6.76
N GLU A 156 23.98 -0.62 -6.70
CA GLU A 156 24.13 -1.96 -7.29
C GLU A 156 23.26 -3.02 -6.60
N TYR A 157 22.94 -2.82 -5.32
CA TYR A 157 22.12 -3.73 -4.50
C TYR A 157 20.78 -3.13 -4.10
N ASP A 158 20.46 -1.94 -4.62
CA ASP A 158 19.19 -1.30 -4.39
C ASP A 158 18.15 -1.72 -5.43
N ASP A 159 16.96 -2.05 -4.96
CA ASP A 159 15.82 -2.37 -5.81
C ASP A 159 15.12 -1.09 -6.32
N ASP A 160 15.32 0.06 -5.68
CA ASP A 160 14.78 1.39 -6.02
C ASP A 160 15.91 2.44 -5.83
N ALA A 161 16.83 2.51 -6.81
CA ALA A 161 18.11 3.17 -6.60
C ALA A 161 18.01 4.71 -6.53
N ASP A 162 16.97 5.31 -7.10
CA ASP A 162 16.74 6.76 -7.00
C ASP A 162 15.67 7.16 -5.98
N GLY A 163 15.07 6.17 -5.31
CA GLY A 163 14.15 6.34 -4.19
C GLY A 163 12.87 7.07 -4.59
N ASP A 164 12.44 6.94 -5.84
CA ASP A 164 11.23 7.57 -6.35
C ASP A 164 9.94 6.77 -6.02
N GLY A 165 10.09 5.58 -5.45
CA GLY A 165 9.02 4.69 -5.02
C GLY A 165 8.72 3.57 -6.01
N ILE A 166 9.31 3.60 -7.21
CA ILE A 166 9.14 2.56 -8.23
C ILE A 166 10.43 1.78 -8.38
N ARG A 167 10.31 0.45 -8.32
CA ARG A 167 11.49 -0.41 -8.46
C ARG A 167 12.17 -0.26 -9.81
N ASN A 168 13.50 -0.38 -9.79
CA ASN A 168 14.41 -0.39 -10.94
C ASN A 168 13.98 -1.36 -12.06
N GLU A 169 13.35 -2.48 -11.70
CA GLU A 169 12.83 -3.47 -12.65
C GLU A 169 11.48 -3.06 -13.28
N LEU A 170 10.63 -2.36 -12.52
CA LEU A 170 9.31 -1.91 -12.93
C LEU A 170 9.41 -0.71 -13.85
N GLU A 171 10.30 0.25 -13.60
CA GLU A 171 10.57 1.35 -14.53
C GLU A 171 11.05 0.87 -15.89
N ARG A 172 12.00 -0.08 -15.90
CA ARG A 172 12.47 -0.72 -17.14
C ARG A 172 11.36 -1.48 -17.84
N SER A 173 10.41 -2.04 -17.10
CA SER A 173 9.27 -2.78 -17.65
C SER A 173 8.16 -1.86 -18.17
N ALA A 174 7.97 -0.70 -17.54
CA ALA A 174 7.05 0.36 -17.96
C ALA A 174 7.58 1.12 -19.18
N SER A 175 8.90 1.05 -19.41
CA SER A 175 9.54 1.64 -20.58
C SER A 175 9.00 1.03 -21.89
N SER A 176 8.74 1.89 -22.86
CA SER A 176 8.26 1.56 -24.20
C SER A 176 9.27 1.99 -25.26
N GLY A 177 8.99 1.73 -26.54
CA GLY A 177 9.88 2.14 -27.64
C GLY A 177 10.07 3.66 -27.79
N THR A 178 9.23 4.46 -27.14
CA THR A 178 9.23 5.94 -27.22
C THR A 178 9.50 6.65 -25.89
N ILE A 179 9.30 5.97 -24.76
CA ILE A 179 9.48 6.52 -23.41
C ILE A 179 10.37 5.52 -22.68
N LEU A 180 11.51 5.99 -22.18
CA LEU A 180 12.44 5.20 -21.40
C LEU A 180 12.50 5.83 -20.01
N TYR A 181 12.30 5.02 -18.99
CA TYR A 181 12.47 5.40 -17.60
C TYR A 181 13.89 4.98 -17.14
N ASP A 182 14.56 5.86 -16.40
CA ASP A 182 15.96 5.76 -16.01
C ASP A 182 16.03 5.52 -14.50
N PRO A 183 16.34 4.28 -14.05
CA PRO A 183 16.28 3.88 -12.64
C PRO A 183 17.25 4.54 -11.66
N PHE A 184 17.94 5.57 -12.11
CA PHE A 184 18.96 6.29 -11.37
C PHE A 184 18.68 7.80 -11.41
N ASN A 185 17.44 8.19 -11.77
CA ASN A 185 17.02 9.57 -11.91
C ASN A 185 15.56 9.72 -11.44
N PRO A 186 15.32 10.32 -10.27
CA PRO A 186 13.99 10.35 -9.64
C PRO A 186 13.00 11.30 -10.34
N ASN A 187 13.41 11.95 -11.43
CA ASN A 187 12.50 12.71 -12.29
C ASN A 187 12.04 11.88 -13.51
N SER A 188 12.52 10.65 -13.62
CA SER A 188 12.24 9.72 -14.70
C SER A 188 11.36 8.56 -14.22
N THR A 189 10.34 8.89 -13.46
CA THR A 189 9.38 7.96 -12.86
C THR A 189 8.17 7.73 -13.77
N PRO A 190 7.69 6.49 -13.95
CA PRO A 190 6.39 6.23 -14.55
C PRO A 190 5.24 6.74 -13.66
N LEU A 191 4.04 6.85 -14.23
CA LEU A 191 2.85 7.17 -13.44
C LEU A 191 2.42 5.94 -12.62
N ASP A 192 2.02 6.19 -11.38
CA ASP A 192 1.49 5.23 -10.40
C ASP A 192 0.38 5.99 -9.66
N THR A 193 -0.87 5.67 -9.98
CA THR A 193 -2.04 6.47 -9.59
C THR A 193 -2.48 6.21 -8.14
N ASP A 194 -2.39 4.96 -7.69
CA ASP A 194 -2.76 4.54 -6.33
C ASP A 194 -1.56 4.46 -5.37
N GLU A 195 -0.35 4.76 -5.87
CA GLU A 195 0.90 4.79 -5.10
C GLU A 195 1.24 3.43 -4.47
N ASP A 196 0.88 2.32 -5.13
CA ASP A 196 1.14 0.96 -4.66
C ASP A 196 2.50 0.39 -5.09
N THR A 197 3.33 1.22 -5.74
CA THR A 197 4.65 0.94 -6.33
C THR A 197 4.62 0.24 -7.69
N ILE A 198 3.44 -0.05 -8.25
CA ILE A 198 3.27 -0.68 -9.55
C ILE A 198 2.83 0.39 -10.56
N PRO A 199 3.64 0.66 -11.60
CA PRO A 199 3.27 1.64 -12.62
C PRO A 199 1.93 1.34 -13.30
N ASP A 200 1.14 2.37 -13.61
CA ASP A 200 -0.20 2.28 -14.24
C ASP A 200 -0.23 1.37 -15.49
N VAL A 201 0.88 1.36 -16.24
CA VAL A 201 1.00 0.61 -17.50
C VAL A 201 1.14 -0.91 -17.27
N LEU A 202 1.60 -1.30 -16.08
CA LEU A 202 1.86 -2.69 -15.67
C LEU A 202 0.82 -3.20 -14.66
N ASP A 203 0.23 -2.28 -13.92
CA ASP A 203 -0.79 -2.56 -12.95
C ASP A 203 -2.14 -2.91 -13.62
N LYS A 204 -2.98 -3.65 -12.89
CA LYS A 204 -4.25 -4.20 -13.37
C LYS A 204 -5.45 -3.54 -12.72
N ASP A 205 -5.26 -2.70 -11.71
CA ASP A 205 -6.29 -2.09 -10.87
C ASP A 205 -5.74 -0.74 -10.38
N ASN A 206 -5.68 0.24 -11.29
CA ASN A 206 -4.89 1.48 -11.14
C ASN A 206 -5.38 2.43 -10.03
N ASP A 207 -6.55 2.18 -9.44
CA ASP A 207 -7.05 2.92 -8.29
C ASP A 207 -7.29 2.03 -7.06
N ASN A 208 -6.95 0.74 -7.14
CA ASN A 208 -7.01 -0.26 -6.07
C ASN A 208 -8.39 -0.38 -5.41
N ASP A 209 -9.45 -0.07 -6.16
CA ASP A 209 -10.81 -0.14 -5.64
C ASP A 209 -11.35 -1.59 -5.61
N GLY A 210 -10.57 -2.52 -6.18
CA GLY A 210 -10.84 -3.95 -6.26
C GLY A 210 -11.45 -4.37 -7.60
N TRP A 211 -11.64 -3.46 -8.55
CA TRP A 211 -12.08 -3.76 -9.90
C TRP A 211 -10.91 -3.71 -10.88
N PRO A 212 -10.67 -4.78 -11.66
CA PRO A 212 -9.61 -4.73 -12.66
C PRO A 212 -9.92 -3.71 -13.77
N ASP A 213 -8.94 -2.92 -14.19
CA ASP A 213 -9.04 -1.88 -15.24
C ASP A 213 -9.74 -2.37 -16.51
N VAL A 214 -9.48 -3.63 -16.90
CA VAL A 214 -10.06 -4.24 -18.09
C VAL A 214 -11.59 -4.26 -18.00
N ILE A 215 -12.14 -4.53 -16.81
CA ILE A 215 -13.57 -4.59 -16.57
C ILE A 215 -14.15 -3.20 -16.49
N GLU A 216 -13.43 -2.28 -15.87
CA GLU A 216 -13.84 -0.89 -15.74
C GLU A 216 -13.93 -0.18 -17.08
N ILE A 217 -12.90 -0.32 -17.92
CA ILE A 217 -12.89 0.21 -19.28
C ILE A 217 -14.03 -0.37 -20.13
N ASP A 218 -14.28 -1.67 -19.99
CA ASP A 218 -15.36 -2.35 -20.73
C ASP A 218 -16.74 -1.83 -20.34
N ARG A 219 -16.91 -1.49 -19.06
CA ARG A 219 -18.18 -1.01 -18.48
C ARG A 219 -18.33 0.51 -18.48
N GLY A 220 -17.22 1.22 -18.68
CA GLY A 220 -17.15 2.67 -18.76
C GLY A 220 -17.06 3.39 -17.42
N SER A 221 -16.58 2.74 -16.34
CA SER A 221 -16.09 3.43 -15.13
C SER A 221 -14.68 3.98 -15.37
N ASP A 222 -14.20 4.83 -14.46
CA ASP A 222 -12.91 5.50 -14.57
C ASP A 222 -11.88 4.76 -13.70
N ARG A 223 -10.97 4.02 -14.34
CA ARG A 223 -9.94 3.18 -13.69
C ARG A 223 -8.91 3.91 -12.82
N PHE A 224 -9.01 5.22 -12.73
CA PHE A 224 -8.07 6.06 -11.99
C PHE A 224 -8.77 6.79 -10.84
N ASN A 225 -9.97 6.34 -10.48
CA ASN A 225 -10.83 7.01 -9.53
C ASN A 225 -11.53 5.98 -8.65
N ASP A 226 -10.94 5.73 -7.49
CA ASP A 226 -11.41 4.77 -6.47
C ASP A 226 -12.88 4.99 -6.02
N ASP A 227 -13.39 6.21 -6.16
CA ASP A 227 -14.78 6.56 -5.87
C ASP A 227 -15.76 6.16 -7.00
N GLU A 228 -15.29 5.78 -8.20
CA GLU A 228 -16.11 5.48 -9.38
C GLU A 228 -15.82 4.09 -9.97
N ASN A 229 -16.74 3.15 -9.71
CA ASN A 229 -16.62 1.79 -10.16
C ASN A 229 -17.90 1.26 -10.79
N PRO A 230 -17.88 0.04 -11.38
CA PRO A 230 -19.03 -0.51 -12.06
C PRO A 230 -20.28 -0.62 -11.19
N PHE A 231 -20.15 -0.71 -9.86
CA PHE A 231 -21.30 -0.79 -8.97
C PHE A 231 -21.96 0.57 -8.71
N ASN A 232 -21.21 1.66 -8.71
CA ASN A 232 -21.70 2.97 -8.29
C ASN A 232 -21.80 4.02 -9.42
N MET A 233 -21.25 3.77 -10.60
CA MET A 233 -21.28 4.71 -11.73
C MET A 233 -22.69 5.10 -12.19
N TYR A 234 -23.70 4.28 -11.89
CA TYR A 234 -25.11 4.62 -12.14
C TYR A 234 -25.77 5.22 -10.89
N LEU A 235 -26.12 6.50 -11.00
CA LEU A 235 -26.83 7.26 -9.96
C LEU A 235 -26.01 7.51 -8.67
N GLY A 236 -24.71 7.18 -8.66
CA GLY A 236 -23.83 7.36 -7.50
C GLY A 236 -24.22 6.47 -6.30
N LEU A 237 -24.89 5.35 -6.56
CA LEU A 237 -25.34 4.40 -5.54
C LEU A 237 -24.71 3.06 -5.83
N ASN A 238 -24.16 2.38 -4.82
CA ASN A 238 -23.77 0.99 -4.98
C ASN A 238 -25.00 0.13 -5.30
N THR A 239 -25.02 -0.43 -6.50
CA THR A 239 -26.14 -1.20 -7.05
C THR A 239 -25.86 -2.69 -7.14
N GLY A 240 -24.65 -3.12 -6.79
CA GLY A 240 -24.12 -4.45 -7.11
C GLY A 240 -23.86 -5.34 -5.90
N ILE A 241 -24.01 -6.65 -6.12
CA ILE A 241 -23.55 -7.72 -5.24
C ILE A 241 -23.09 -8.91 -6.08
N PHE A 242 -22.07 -9.63 -5.60
CA PHE A 242 -21.68 -10.93 -6.14
C PHE A 242 -22.31 -12.06 -5.32
N TYR A 243 -22.88 -13.05 -5.99
CA TYR A 243 -23.50 -14.21 -5.39
C TYR A 243 -22.71 -15.48 -5.70
N THR A 244 -22.30 -16.18 -4.63
CA THR A 244 -21.38 -17.33 -4.70
C THR A 244 -22.08 -18.69 -4.67
N GLY A 245 -23.40 -18.69 -4.41
CA GLY A 245 -24.17 -19.91 -4.21
C GLY A 245 -24.42 -20.23 -2.73
N GLY A 246 -25.60 -20.78 -2.44
CA GLY A 246 -26.00 -21.16 -1.08
C GLY A 246 -26.84 -20.09 -0.38
N ILE A 247 -27.15 -20.34 0.90
CA ILE A 247 -27.96 -19.43 1.74
C ILE A 247 -27.21 -19.13 3.04
N SER A 248 -25.88 -19.17 3.03
CA SER A 248 -25.07 -18.78 4.19
C SER A 248 -24.84 -17.27 4.18
N SER A 249 -24.41 -16.72 5.31
CA SER A 249 -24.01 -15.31 5.41
C SER A 249 -22.80 -14.95 4.53
N THR A 250 -22.10 -15.94 4.00
CA THR A 250 -20.94 -15.80 3.09
C THR A 250 -21.31 -15.96 1.62
N SER A 251 -22.61 -16.14 1.31
CA SER A 251 -23.07 -16.35 -0.07
C SER A 251 -23.10 -15.05 -0.90
N PHE A 252 -22.87 -13.90 -0.28
CA PHE A 252 -22.86 -12.59 -0.91
C PHE A 252 -21.56 -11.86 -0.59
N SER A 253 -20.92 -11.30 -1.60
CA SER A 253 -19.76 -10.41 -1.47
C SER A 253 -19.97 -9.12 -2.27
N MET A 254 -19.24 -8.07 -1.93
CA MET A 254 -19.12 -6.85 -2.74
C MET A 254 -17.83 -6.83 -3.56
N ASP A 255 -16.86 -7.67 -3.20
CA ASP A 255 -15.57 -7.76 -3.89
C ASP A 255 -15.75 -8.39 -5.27
N TYR A 256 -15.02 -7.86 -6.24
CA TYR A 256 -14.99 -8.42 -7.59
C TYR A 256 -14.51 -9.87 -7.57
N ASP A 257 -15.26 -10.75 -8.23
CA ASP A 257 -14.84 -12.12 -8.46
C ASP A 257 -15.42 -12.65 -9.78
N PRO A 258 -14.56 -13.10 -10.71
CA PRO A 258 -14.99 -13.56 -12.03
C PRO A 258 -15.77 -14.88 -12.01
N ASP A 259 -15.66 -15.69 -10.95
CA ASP A 259 -16.36 -16.97 -10.83
C ASP A 259 -17.76 -16.82 -10.19
N HIS A 260 -18.06 -15.65 -9.61
CA HIS A 260 -19.32 -15.38 -8.94
C HIS A 260 -20.37 -14.71 -9.85
N THR A 261 -21.64 -14.93 -9.53
CA THR A 261 -22.73 -14.30 -10.30
C THR A 261 -22.96 -12.89 -9.81
N GLU A 262 -22.65 -11.92 -10.66
CA GLU A 262 -22.95 -10.51 -10.40
C GLU A 262 -24.43 -10.19 -10.54
N ILE A 263 -24.94 -9.37 -9.63
CA ILE A 263 -26.27 -8.77 -9.71
C ILE A 263 -26.10 -7.27 -9.48
N SER A 264 -26.01 -6.49 -10.57
CA SER A 264 -25.85 -5.03 -10.52
C SER A 264 -26.62 -4.33 -11.66
N ILE A 265 -26.79 -3.00 -11.57
CA ILE A 265 -27.33 -2.22 -12.70
C ILE A 265 -26.36 -2.22 -13.88
N SER A 266 -25.05 -2.25 -13.63
CA SER A 266 -24.03 -2.29 -14.68
C SER A 266 -24.09 -3.56 -15.50
N PHE A 267 -24.15 -4.72 -14.85
CA PHE A 267 -24.33 -6.00 -15.53
C PHE A 267 -25.63 -6.08 -16.35
N VAL A 268 -26.74 -5.57 -15.81
CA VAL A 268 -28.00 -5.53 -16.57
C VAL A 268 -27.89 -4.57 -17.77
N SER A 269 -27.18 -3.45 -17.61
CA SER A 269 -26.96 -2.48 -18.68
C SER A 269 -26.13 -3.10 -19.79
N GLU A 270 -25.04 -3.80 -19.47
CA GLU A 270 -24.21 -4.57 -20.41
C GLU A 270 -25.07 -5.52 -21.26
N ILE A 271 -25.88 -6.39 -20.64
CA ILE A 271 -26.79 -7.32 -21.35
C ILE A 271 -27.77 -6.57 -22.27
N VAL A 272 -28.33 -5.47 -21.76
CA VAL A 272 -29.29 -4.69 -22.53
C VAL A 272 -28.60 -4.13 -23.76
N PHE A 273 -27.45 -3.47 -23.62
CA PHE A 273 -26.80 -2.71 -24.68
C PHE A 273 -26.03 -3.56 -25.69
N GLU A 274 -25.55 -4.75 -25.32
CA GLU A 274 -24.70 -5.55 -26.22
C GLU A 274 -25.49 -6.35 -27.28
N GLU A 275 -26.57 -7.07 -26.95
CA GLU A 275 -27.28 -7.88 -27.97
C GLU A 275 -28.79 -8.06 -27.76
N LEU A 276 -29.36 -7.68 -26.61
CA LEU A 276 -30.73 -8.06 -26.21
C LEU A 276 -31.73 -6.90 -26.04
N VAL A 277 -31.38 -5.67 -26.45
CA VAL A 277 -32.29 -4.50 -26.44
C VAL A 277 -33.67 -4.84 -27.02
N ILE A 278 -33.71 -5.37 -28.25
CA ILE A 278 -34.96 -5.55 -28.99
C ILE A 278 -35.83 -6.65 -28.37
N PRO A 279 -35.31 -7.88 -28.11
CA PRO A 279 -36.13 -8.92 -27.47
C PRO A 279 -36.61 -8.52 -26.07
N LEU A 280 -35.76 -7.89 -25.25
CA LEU A 280 -36.11 -7.52 -23.87
C LEU A 280 -37.18 -6.41 -23.82
N LEU A 281 -37.06 -5.38 -24.67
CA LEU A 281 -38.09 -4.34 -24.81
C LEU A 281 -39.42 -4.88 -25.37
N LEU A 282 -39.39 -5.96 -26.16
CA LEU A 282 -40.60 -6.60 -26.68
C LEU A 282 -41.36 -7.42 -25.62
N VAL A 283 -40.72 -7.87 -24.53
CA VAL A 283 -41.38 -8.70 -23.51
C VAL A 283 -42.55 -7.98 -22.82
N PRO A 284 -42.39 -6.76 -22.25
CA PRO A 284 -43.51 -6.01 -21.66
C PRO A 284 -44.61 -5.69 -22.68
N ILE A 285 -44.22 -5.34 -23.92
CA ILE A 285 -45.16 -5.05 -25.01
C ILE A 285 -45.97 -6.30 -25.38
N TYR A 286 -45.33 -7.47 -25.43
CA TYR A 286 -46.00 -8.73 -25.72
C TYR A 286 -47.01 -9.07 -24.62
N PHE A 287 -46.65 -8.92 -23.35
CA PHE A 287 -47.57 -9.10 -22.22
C PHE A 287 -48.74 -8.13 -22.28
N ALA A 288 -48.49 -6.84 -22.54
CA ALA A 288 -49.55 -5.84 -22.67
C ALA A 288 -50.54 -6.18 -23.80
N LEU A 289 -50.04 -6.56 -24.98
CA LEU A 289 -50.87 -7.03 -26.10
C LEU A 289 -51.61 -8.33 -25.76
N TYR A 290 -50.96 -9.26 -25.08
CA TYR A 290 -51.55 -10.53 -24.65
C TYR A 290 -52.73 -10.31 -23.68
N PHE A 291 -52.52 -9.51 -22.63
CA PHE A 291 -53.56 -9.21 -21.64
C PHE A 291 -54.69 -8.38 -22.22
N SER A 292 -54.39 -7.38 -23.06
CA SER A 292 -55.39 -6.58 -23.76
C SER A 292 -56.30 -7.45 -24.63
N ARG A 293 -55.72 -8.32 -25.47
CA ARG A 293 -56.46 -9.27 -26.31
C ARG A 293 -57.28 -10.27 -25.49
N ARG A 294 -56.73 -10.75 -24.37
CA ARG A 294 -57.41 -11.69 -23.47
C ARG A 294 -58.60 -11.03 -22.75
N SER A 295 -58.46 -9.77 -22.36
CA SER A 295 -59.54 -8.97 -21.76
C SER A 295 -60.70 -8.80 -22.73
N GLU A 296 -60.43 -8.37 -23.96
CA GLU A 296 -61.46 -8.21 -25.01
C GLU A 296 -62.18 -9.51 -25.34
N TYR A 297 -61.45 -10.62 -25.48
CA TYR A 297 -62.06 -11.94 -25.69
C TYR A 297 -63.00 -12.33 -24.54
N ARG A 298 -62.56 -12.14 -23.28
CA ARG A 298 -63.39 -12.42 -22.10
C ARG A 298 -64.63 -11.54 -22.03
N ARG A 299 -64.49 -10.26 -22.40
CA ARG A 299 -65.62 -9.33 -22.47
C ARG A 299 -66.67 -9.81 -23.46
N CYS A 300 -66.27 -10.16 -24.68
CA CYS A 300 -67.20 -10.70 -25.67
C CYS A 300 -67.84 -12.02 -25.21
N LEU A 301 -67.07 -12.92 -24.60
CA LEU A 301 -67.60 -14.19 -24.10
C LEU A 301 -68.66 -13.98 -23.02
N GLN A 302 -68.41 -13.06 -22.07
CA GLN A 302 -69.40 -12.65 -21.07
C GLN A 302 -70.64 -12.03 -21.72
N SER A 303 -70.47 -11.19 -22.74
CA SER A 303 -71.58 -10.59 -23.47
C SER A 303 -72.44 -11.65 -24.17
N VAL A 304 -71.82 -12.68 -24.78
CA VAL A 304 -72.54 -13.80 -25.40
C VAL A 304 -73.34 -14.61 -24.38
N GLU A 305 -72.76 -14.86 -23.19
CA GLU A 305 -73.46 -15.58 -22.11
C GLU A 305 -74.61 -14.79 -21.49
N SER A 306 -74.50 -13.46 -21.44
CA SER A 306 -75.49 -12.57 -20.79
C SER A 306 -76.62 -12.10 -21.69
N ALA A 307 -76.47 -12.22 -23.01
CA ALA A 307 -77.42 -11.67 -23.96
C ALA A 307 -78.70 -12.50 -24.05
N THR A 308 -79.82 -11.80 -24.17
CA THR A 308 -81.17 -12.38 -24.04
C THR A 308 -81.99 -12.26 -25.31
N THR A 309 -81.51 -11.48 -26.30
CA THR A 309 -82.23 -11.22 -27.55
C THR A 309 -81.40 -11.56 -28.78
N LEU A 310 -82.09 -11.87 -29.89
CA LEU A 310 -81.44 -12.15 -31.17
C LEU A 310 -80.81 -10.89 -31.81
N ALA A 311 -81.32 -9.71 -31.49
CA ALA A 311 -80.74 -8.44 -31.93
C ALA A 311 -79.36 -8.20 -31.31
N GLU A 312 -79.20 -8.50 -30.01
CA GLU A 312 -77.90 -8.44 -29.32
C GLU A 312 -76.89 -9.42 -29.91
N MET A 313 -77.33 -10.60 -30.37
CA MET A 313 -76.44 -11.59 -31.02
C MET A 313 -75.86 -11.05 -32.35
N ASN A 314 -76.69 -10.49 -33.21
CA ASN A 314 -76.25 -9.89 -34.49
C ASN A 314 -75.29 -8.71 -34.28
N GLU A 315 -75.54 -7.90 -33.25
CA GLU A 315 -74.65 -6.80 -32.87
C GLU A 315 -73.30 -7.33 -32.36
N LEU A 316 -73.33 -8.37 -31.51
CA LEU A 316 -72.12 -9.03 -31.01
C LEU A 316 -71.31 -9.69 -32.15
N GLU A 317 -71.96 -10.31 -33.13
CA GLU A 317 -71.28 -10.85 -34.31
C GLU A 317 -70.55 -9.76 -35.09
N THR A 318 -71.20 -8.61 -35.28
CA THR A 318 -70.60 -7.44 -35.94
C THR A 318 -69.39 -6.90 -35.17
N ILE A 319 -69.49 -6.83 -33.84
CA ILE A 319 -68.41 -6.42 -32.94
C ILE A 319 -67.24 -7.42 -33.03
N VAL A 320 -67.50 -8.72 -32.93
CA VAL A 320 -66.47 -9.77 -33.02
C VAL A 320 -65.73 -9.70 -34.35
N ASN A 321 -66.44 -9.55 -35.47
CA ASN A 321 -65.84 -9.40 -36.80
C ASN A 321 -64.93 -8.17 -36.88
N THR A 322 -65.36 -7.05 -36.28
CA THR A 322 -64.55 -5.82 -36.21
C THR A 322 -63.31 -6.01 -35.35
N LEU A 323 -63.43 -6.69 -34.19
CA LEU A 323 -62.30 -6.96 -33.31
C LEU A 323 -61.26 -7.90 -33.94
N VAL A 324 -61.67 -8.88 -34.74
CA VAL A 324 -60.75 -9.73 -35.52
C VAL A 324 -60.07 -8.92 -36.62
N LYS A 325 -60.85 -8.11 -37.36
CA LYS A 325 -60.33 -7.24 -38.44
C LYS A 325 -59.26 -6.27 -37.93
N ASP A 326 -59.50 -5.66 -36.78
CA ASP A 326 -58.58 -4.72 -36.13
C ASP A 326 -57.46 -5.42 -35.34
N ARG A 327 -57.38 -6.75 -35.38
CA ARG A 327 -56.39 -7.59 -34.66
C ARG A 327 -56.39 -7.38 -33.14
N LYS A 328 -57.51 -6.91 -32.58
CA LYS A 328 -57.77 -6.75 -31.14
C LYS A 328 -58.08 -8.08 -30.46
N ILE A 329 -58.46 -9.11 -31.21
CA ILE A 329 -58.52 -10.51 -30.75
C ILE A 329 -57.87 -11.42 -31.81
N ARG A 330 -57.49 -12.65 -31.41
CA ARG A 330 -56.90 -13.64 -32.34
C ARG A 330 -58.00 -14.28 -33.19
N VAL A 331 -57.65 -14.71 -34.41
CA VAL A 331 -58.61 -15.34 -35.34
C VAL A 331 -59.30 -16.55 -34.71
N TYR A 332 -58.57 -17.42 -34.01
CA TYR A 332 -59.18 -18.57 -33.34
C TYR A 332 -60.12 -18.17 -32.19
N HIS A 333 -59.83 -17.08 -31.45
CA HIS A 333 -60.75 -16.54 -30.45
C HIS A 333 -62.03 -16.04 -31.14
N GLY A 334 -61.92 -15.40 -32.31
CA GLY A 334 -63.08 -15.01 -33.11
C GLY A 334 -63.93 -16.19 -33.57
N LEU A 335 -63.30 -17.28 -34.04
CA LEU A 335 -64.00 -18.51 -34.43
C LEU A 335 -64.74 -19.15 -33.24
N VAL A 336 -64.10 -19.20 -32.07
CA VAL A 336 -64.74 -19.71 -30.84
C VAL A 336 -65.92 -18.84 -30.44
N LEU A 337 -65.78 -17.51 -30.51
CA LEU A 337 -66.88 -16.58 -30.21
C LEU A 337 -68.03 -16.73 -31.21
N ARG A 338 -67.75 -16.90 -32.50
CA ARG A 338 -68.77 -17.13 -33.52
C ARG A 338 -69.53 -18.43 -33.27
N ASN A 339 -68.83 -19.53 -32.99
CA ASN A 339 -69.48 -20.80 -32.63
C ASN A 339 -70.33 -20.65 -31.36
N ALA A 340 -69.88 -19.85 -30.39
CA ALA A 340 -70.64 -19.56 -29.18
C ALA A 340 -71.90 -18.72 -29.47
N ILE A 341 -71.81 -17.73 -30.35
CA ILE A 341 -72.94 -16.93 -30.83
C ILE A 341 -73.95 -17.82 -31.55
N GLU A 342 -73.53 -18.62 -32.53
CA GLU A 342 -74.39 -19.54 -33.28
C GLU A 342 -75.11 -20.53 -32.34
N ALA A 343 -74.41 -21.06 -31.35
CA ALA A 343 -75.01 -21.94 -30.34
C ALA A 343 -76.04 -21.22 -29.46
N MET A 344 -75.81 -19.94 -29.13
CA MET A 344 -76.73 -19.15 -28.32
C MET A 344 -77.93 -18.67 -29.13
N GLU A 345 -77.75 -18.27 -30.38
CA GLU A 345 -78.83 -17.95 -31.31
C GLU A 345 -79.79 -19.12 -31.49
N ASN A 346 -79.27 -20.33 -31.69
CA ASN A 346 -80.08 -21.54 -31.78
C ASN A 346 -80.91 -21.78 -30.51
N LYS A 347 -80.34 -21.53 -29.33
CA LYS A 347 -81.08 -21.61 -28.05
C LYS A 347 -82.17 -20.54 -27.94
N LEU A 348 -81.89 -19.31 -28.36
CA LEU A 348 -82.85 -18.21 -28.33
C LEU A 348 -84.00 -18.43 -29.31
N ARG A 349 -83.72 -18.92 -30.53
CA ARG A 349 -84.74 -19.30 -31.53
C ARG A 349 -85.63 -20.45 -31.05
N ALA A 350 -85.03 -21.47 -30.42
CA ALA A 350 -85.78 -22.56 -29.81
C ALA A 350 -86.72 -22.08 -28.68
N ASN A 351 -86.33 -21.03 -27.95
CA ASN A 351 -87.15 -20.44 -26.90
C ASN A 351 -88.20 -19.43 -27.42
N SER A 352 -87.99 -18.81 -28.58
CA SER A 352 -88.92 -17.83 -29.17
C SER A 352 -90.03 -18.46 -30.04
N GLY A 353 -89.96 -19.77 -30.31
CA GLY A 353 -91.01 -20.50 -31.05
C GLY A 353 -91.04 -20.22 -32.56
N GLU A 354 -89.95 -19.67 -33.12
CA GLU A 354 -89.78 -19.48 -34.56
C GLU A 354 -88.96 -20.65 -35.12
N GLU A 355 -89.64 -21.74 -35.48
CA GLU A 355 -89.11 -22.76 -36.39
C GLU A 355 -89.30 -22.28 -37.83
N GLU A 356 -88.20 -21.98 -38.53
CA GLU A 356 -88.07 -22.16 -39.98
C GLU A 356 -86.63 -22.55 -40.35
#